data_AF-A0A7C5CRH6-F1
#
_entry.id   AF-A0A7C5CRH6-F1
#
_cell.length_a   1.000
_cell.length_b   1.000
_cell.length_c   1.000
_cell.angle_alpha   90.00
_cell.angle_beta   90.00
_cell.angle_gamma   90.00
#
_symmetry.space_group_name_H-M   'P 1'
#
loop_
_entity.id
_entity.type
_entity.pdbx_description
1 polymer ?
#
loop_
_entity_poly.entity_id
_entity_poly.type
_entity_poly.pdbx_seq_one_letter_code
_entity_poly.pdbx_strand_id
1 'polypeptide(L)'
;MGLFEWLFGADPHELLDAARRDDLERVKYLLSMGVDVNIKDYDEGVTALIISAVKGNLAMVRLLINRGAKVNGRSDAGMTALMAGAANGHVEVVNILLDNGADIEARCNLGLTALVYGAIEGHTKVVRLLLSRGADVNAKSNHGMTALIAGSAKGHKEVVELLLDNGAHIDAADNGGVTALMLAAAEGHVEVVKLLLERGADVNAETSAGETALGVAREKGHEEIVRLLVAAEKG
;
A
#
# COMPACT_ATOMS: atom_id res chain seq x y z
N MET A 1 12.33 29.96 29.84
CA MET A 1 12.77 29.60 28.48
C MET A 1 13.78 30.65 28.04
N GLY A 2 15.06 30.37 28.25
CA GLY A 2 16.14 31.31 28.00
C GLY A 2 16.84 31.01 26.68
N LEU A 3 17.43 32.05 26.07
CA LEU A 3 18.22 32.03 24.83
C LEU A 3 19.37 30.99 24.74
N PHE A 4 19.60 30.17 25.79
CA PHE A 4 20.67 29.18 25.87
C PHE A 4 20.28 27.77 25.40
N GLU A 5 18.99 27.43 25.28
CA GLU A 5 18.57 26.12 24.74
C GLU A 5 18.88 25.97 23.24
N TRP A 6 19.06 27.08 22.51
CA TRP A 6 19.32 27.10 21.07
C TRP A 6 20.75 26.76 20.66
N LEU A 7 21.72 26.81 21.57
CA LEU A 7 23.15 26.58 21.23
C LEU A 7 23.64 25.15 21.54
N PHE A 8 22.87 24.37 22.31
CA PHE A 8 23.23 22.99 22.68
C PHE A 8 22.05 22.01 22.63
N GLY A 9 20.85 22.45 22.23
CA GLY A 9 19.77 21.54 21.89
C GLY A 9 20.13 20.75 20.65
N ALA A 10 20.07 19.42 20.71
CA ALA A 10 20.20 18.58 19.52
C ALA A 10 19.22 19.09 18.46
N ASP A 11 19.69 19.25 17.22
CA ASP A 11 18.80 19.62 16.13
C ASP A 11 17.67 18.57 16.10
N PRO A 12 16.37 18.98 16.16
CA PRO A 12 15.28 18.01 16.14
C PRO A 12 15.41 17.04 14.96
N HIS A 13 15.96 17.48 13.82
CA HIS A 13 16.19 16.60 12.66
C HIS A 13 17.25 15.52 12.90
N GLU A 14 18.09 15.61 13.93
CA GLU A 14 19.00 14.53 14.32
C GLU A 14 18.25 13.24 14.67
N LEU A 15 17.03 13.34 15.20
CA LEU A 15 16.20 12.17 15.48
C LEU A 15 15.77 11.49 14.17
N LEU A 16 15.39 12.29 13.17
CA LEU A 16 15.00 11.78 11.85
C LEU A 16 16.21 11.20 11.11
N ASP A 17 17.36 11.86 11.17
CA ASP A 17 18.61 11.36 10.60
C ASP A 17 19.08 10.06 11.25
N ALA A 18 18.98 9.97 12.58
CA ALA A 18 19.27 8.74 13.31
C ALA A 18 18.31 7.61 12.88
N ALA A 19 17.01 7.90 12.73
CA ALA A 19 16.04 6.94 12.21
C ALA A 19 16.34 6.53 10.75
N ARG A 20 16.74 7.48 9.88
CA ARG A 20 17.16 7.19 8.49
C ARG A 20 18.44 6.36 8.43
N ARG A 21 19.33 6.50 9.41
CA ARG A 21 20.55 5.67 9.55
C ARG A 21 20.31 4.37 10.30
N ASP A 22 19.10 4.14 10.78
CA ASP A 22 18.72 2.98 11.60
C ASP A 22 19.48 2.89 12.94
N ASP A 23 19.92 4.03 13.47
CA ASP A 23 20.71 4.11 14.70
C ASP A 23 19.79 4.12 15.94
N LEU A 24 19.41 2.92 16.38
CA LEU A 24 18.52 2.72 17.53
C LEU A 24 19.05 3.36 18.82
N GLU A 25 20.36 3.29 19.06
CA GLU A 25 20.96 3.83 20.28
C GLU A 25 20.97 5.35 20.26
N ARG A 26 21.27 5.97 19.10
CA ARG A 26 21.18 7.42 18.95
C ARG A 26 19.74 7.90 19.12
N VAL A 27 18.76 7.20 18.55
CA VAL A 27 17.34 7.53 18.75
C VAL A 27 16.96 7.42 20.23
N LYS A 28 17.33 6.34 20.93
CA LYS A 28 17.09 6.19 22.38
C LYS A 28 17.65 7.36 23.18
N TYR A 29 18.90 7.74 22.88
CA TYR A 29 19.59 8.84 23.53
C TYR A 29 18.89 10.17 23.30
N LEU A 30 18.57 10.52 22.05
CA LEU A 30 17.89 11.78 21.70
C LEU A 30 16.51 11.88 22.38
N LEU A 31 15.74 10.79 22.41
CA LEU A 31 14.46 10.77 23.11
C LEU A 31 14.61 10.89 24.63
N SER A 32 15.73 10.43 25.21
CA SER A 32 16.01 10.62 26.65
C SER A 32 16.37 12.07 27.01
N MET A 33 16.84 12.85 26.03
CA MET A 33 17.07 14.29 26.16
C MET A 33 15.79 15.11 26.00
N GLY A 34 14.63 14.49 25.74
CA GLY A 34 13.35 15.18 25.58
C GLY A 34 13.09 15.72 24.18
N VAL A 35 13.81 15.25 23.15
CA VAL A 35 13.44 15.54 21.76
C VAL A 35 12.03 14.99 21.48
N ASP A 36 11.16 15.80 20.88
CA ASP A 36 9.80 15.37 20.53
C ASP A 36 9.86 14.22 19.50
N VAL A 37 9.25 13.09 19.84
CA VAL A 37 9.19 11.90 18.99
C VAL A 37 8.34 12.11 17.73
N ASN A 38 7.46 13.11 17.73
CA ASN A 38 6.49 13.38 16.67
C ASN A 38 6.89 14.50 15.71
N ILE A 39 8.16 14.92 15.73
CA ILE A 39 8.68 15.84 14.74
C ILE A 39 8.50 15.29 13.31
N LYS A 40 8.45 16.23 12.38
CA LYS A 40 8.34 15.98 10.95
C LYS A 40 9.53 16.61 10.25
N ASP A 41 10.01 16.00 9.17
CA ASP A 41 10.94 16.70 8.29
C ASP A 41 10.24 17.83 7.53
N TYR A 42 11.05 18.75 6.98
CA TYR A 42 10.55 19.90 6.23
C TYR A 42 10.14 19.56 4.80
N ASP A 43 10.58 18.42 4.27
CA ASP A 43 10.42 18.08 2.87
C ASP A 43 9.08 17.35 2.62
N GLU A 44 8.84 16.24 3.30
CA GLU A 44 7.67 15.39 3.08
C GLU A 44 6.75 15.31 4.30
N GLY A 45 7.12 15.98 5.39
CA GLY A 45 6.40 15.92 6.65
C GLY A 45 6.49 14.55 7.32
N VAL A 46 7.51 13.73 7.01
CA VAL A 46 7.60 12.36 7.53
C VAL A 46 8.15 12.32 8.96
N THR A 47 7.63 11.40 9.75
CA THR A 47 8.05 11.18 11.14
C THR A 47 9.05 10.02 11.24
N ALA A 48 9.78 9.95 12.36
CA ALA A 48 10.64 8.81 12.66
C ALA A 48 9.90 7.46 12.59
N LEU A 49 8.61 7.44 12.95
CA LEU A 49 7.81 6.22 12.91
C LEU A 49 7.53 5.76 11.47
N ILE A 50 7.23 6.69 10.55
CA ILE A 50 7.05 6.39 9.13
C ILE A 50 8.38 5.88 8.53
N ILE A 51 9.49 6.56 8.81
CA ILE A 51 10.83 6.17 8.34
C ILE A 51 11.18 4.75 8.81
N SER A 52 10.94 4.46 10.09
CA SER A 52 11.20 3.14 10.68
C SER A 52 10.30 2.06 10.08
N ALA A 53 9.06 2.41 9.73
CA ALA A 53 8.14 1.50 9.08
C ALA A 53 8.53 1.18 7.63
N VAL A 54 9.04 2.16 6.86
CA VAL A 54 9.64 1.91 5.53
C VAL A 54 10.81 0.94 5.63
N LYS A 55 11.68 1.11 6.64
CA LYS A 55 12.86 0.27 6.85
C LYS A 55 12.56 -1.12 7.40
N GLY A 56 11.39 -1.32 8.00
CA GLY A 56 11.05 -2.59 8.65
C GLY A 56 11.73 -2.80 9.99
N ASN A 57 12.33 -1.76 10.61
CA ASN A 57 12.98 -1.92 11.90
C ASN A 57 11.95 -1.99 13.04
N LEU A 58 11.55 -3.22 13.37
CA LEU A 58 10.59 -3.50 14.43
C LEU A 58 11.02 -2.95 15.81
N ALA A 59 12.31 -3.00 16.14
CA ALA A 59 12.82 -2.52 17.42
C ALA A 59 12.69 -0.99 17.53
N MET A 60 12.98 -0.28 16.44
CA MET A 60 12.80 1.17 16.34
C MET A 60 11.31 1.54 16.41
N VAL A 61 10.45 0.86 15.66
CA VAL A 61 8.99 1.06 15.72
C VAL A 61 8.46 0.89 17.15
N ARG A 62 8.84 -0.20 17.84
CA ARG A 62 8.46 -0.45 19.24
C ARG A 62 8.92 0.67 20.17
N LEU A 63 10.18 1.09 20.03
CA LEU A 63 10.74 2.18 20.82
C LEU A 63 9.93 3.46 20.64
N LEU A 64 9.69 3.87 19.39
CA LEU A 64 8.99 5.12 19.08
C LEU A 64 7.55 5.10 19.62
N ILE A 65 6.81 4.01 19.43
CA ILE A 65 5.45 3.86 19.99
C ILE A 65 5.48 3.97 21.53
N ASN A 66 6.40 3.26 22.20
CA ASN A 66 6.54 3.32 23.65
C ASN A 66 6.93 4.72 24.17
N ARG A 67 7.51 5.57 23.32
CA ARG A 67 7.87 6.96 23.62
C ARG A 67 6.80 7.96 23.19
N GLY A 68 5.61 7.49 22.78
CA GLY A 68 4.47 8.35 22.47
C GLY A 68 4.40 8.81 21.01
N ALA A 69 5.01 8.07 20.09
CA ALA A 69 4.81 8.33 18.66
C ALA A 69 3.34 8.16 18.28
N LYS A 70 2.79 9.13 17.56
CA LYS A 70 1.44 9.10 17.01
C LYS A 70 1.38 8.04 15.92
N VAL A 71 0.80 6.88 16.24
CA VAL A 71 0.66 5.74 15.31
C VAL A 71 -0.05 6.13 14.02
N ASN A 72 -1.08 6.98 14.13
CA ASN A 72 -1.84 7.53 13.00
C ASN A 72 -1.29 8.88 12.51
N GLY A 73 -0.03 9.21 12.84
CA GLY A 73 0.67 10.37 12.30
C GLY A 73 0.79 10.26 10.78
N ARG A 74 0.58 11.39 10.09
CA ARG A 74 0.53 11.45 8.63
C ARG A 74 1.63 12.35 8.09
N SER A 75 2.28 11.93 7.00
CA SER A 75 3.10 12.80 6.18
C SER A 75 2.27 13.84 5.43
N ASP A 76 2.90 14.74 4.69
CA ASP A 76 2.19 15.77 3.92
C ASP A 76 1.44 15.18 2.72
N ALA A 77 1.91 14.04 2.19
CA ALA A 77 1.18 13.20 1.24
C ALA A 77 0.06 12.36 1.88
N GLY A 78 -0.11 12.46 3.20
CA GLY A 78 -1.10 11.69 3.95
C GLY A 78 -0.68 10.25 4.25
N MET A 79 0.60 9.90 4.07
CA MET A 79 1.09 8.55 4.34
C MET A 79 1.16 8.27 5.83
N THR A 80 0.71 7.09 6.26
CA THR A 80 0.87 6.59 7.62
C THR A 80 1.99 5.56 7.71
N ALA A 81 2.45 5.27 8.92
CA ALA A 81 3.40 4.18 9.15
C ALA A 81 2.84 2.82 8.70
N LEU A 82 1.53 2.61 8.81
CA LEU A 82 0.86 1.38 8.36
C LEU A 82 0.97 1.21 6.84
N MET A 83 0.71 2.28 6.08
CA MET A 83 0.87 2.27 4.62
C MET A 83 2.32 2.02 4.21
N ALA A 84 3.26 2.68 4.88
CA ALA A 84 4.70 2.50 4.62
C ALA A 84 5.16 1.07 4.89
N GLY A 85 4.78 0.48 6.03
CA GLY A 85 5.08 -0.92 6.34
C GLY A 85 4.42 -1.88 5.36
N ALA A 86 3.20 -1.58 4.91
CA ALA A 86 2.49 -2.39 3.95
C ALA A 86 3.12 -2.36 2.55
N ALA A 87 3.52 -1.17 2.07
CA ALA A 87 4.21 -0.99 0.80
C ALA A 87 5.61 -1.63 0.76
N ASN A 88 6.24 -1.87 1.91
CA ASN A 88 7.57 -2.48 1.98
C ASN A 88 7.55 -3.93 2.49
N GLY A 89 6.37 -4.52 2.68
CA GLY A 89 6.22 -5.94 2.97
C GLY A 89 6.56 -6.34 4.42
N HIS A 90 6.67 -5.38 5.32
CA HIS A 90 7.12 -5.60 6.70
C HIS A 90 5.98 -6.08 7.60
N VAL A 91 5.65 -7.38 7.51
CA VAL A 91 4.52 -8.01 8.21
C VAL A 91 4.53 -7.74 9.72
N GLU A 92 5.67 -7.87 10.38
CA GLU A 92 5.76 -7.65 11.84
C GLU A 92 5.55 -6.19 12.23
N VAL A 93 6.01 -5.26 11.40
CA VAL A 93 5.77 -3.81 11.57
C VAL A 93 4.28 -3.50 11.39
N VAL A 94 3.66 -4.02 10.33
CA VAL A 94 2.21 -3.87 10.08
C VAL A 94 1.42 -4.43 11.27
N ASN A 95 1.79 -5.62 11.75
CA ASN A 95 1.13 -6.27 12.88
C ASN A 95 1.19 -5.40 14.15
N ILE A 96 2.36 -4.89 14.51
CA ILE A 96 2.49 -4.08 15.73
C ILE A 96 1.81 -2.73 15.62
N LEU A 97 1.80 -2.11 14.43
CA LEU A 97 1.09 -0.86 14.23
C LEU A 97 -0.41 -1.06 14.45
N LEU A 98 -0.99 -2.14 13.89
CA LEU A 98 -2.40 -2.49 14.12
C LEU A 98 -2.69 -2.82 15.58
N ASP A 99 -1.82 -3.55 16.26
CA ASP A 99 -1.96 -3.86 17.69
C ASP A 99 -1.93 -2.59 18.58
N ASN A 100 -1.35 -1.49 18.08
CA ASN A 100 -1.30 -0.18 18.74
C ASN A 100 -2.29 0.84 18.16
N GLY A 101 -3.36 0.38 17.51
CA GLY A 101 -4.47 1.23 17.09
C GLY A 101 -4.22 2.02 15.81
N ALA A 102 -3.36 1.53 14.91
CA ALA A 102 -3.30 2.04 13.56
C ALA A 102 -4.67 1.91 12.87
N ASP A 103 -5.13 2.98 12.26
CA ASP A 103 -6.35 2.99 11.45
C ASP A 103 -6.11 2.24 10.15
N ILE A 104 -6.71 1.05 10.04
CA ILE A 104 -6.58 0.15 8.88
C ILE A 104 -7.18 0.74 7.61
N GLU A 105 -8.16 1.65 7.75
CA GLU A 105 -8.88 2.31 6.66
C GLU A 105 -8.37 3.73 6.39
N ALA A 106 -7.25 4.12 7.02
CA ALA A 106 -6.59 5.37 6.70
C ALA A 106 -6.29 5.45 5.20
N ARG A 107 -6.48 6.64 4.63
CA ARG A 107 -6.27 6.92 3.20
C ARG A 107 -5.21 8.00 3.01
N CYS A 108 -4.29 7.86 2.06
CA CYS A 108 -3.38 8.94 1.67
C CYS A 108 -4.12 9.99 0.84
N ASN A 109 -3.44 11.04 0.37
CA ASN A 109 -4.09 12.11 -0.42
C ASN A 109 -4.66 11.63 -1.76
N LEU A 110 -4.20 10.47 -2.26
CA LEU A 110 -4.75 9.80 -3.45
C LEU A 110 -5.93 8.86 -3.12
N GLY A 111 -6.28 8.73 -1.85
CA GLY A 111 -7.33 7.82 -1.38
C GLY A 111 -6.87 6.37 -1.18
N LEU A 112 -5.58 6.06 -1.34
CA LEU A 112 -5.07 4.69 -1.23
C LEU A 112 -4.94 4.26 0.24
N THR A 113 -5.34 3.02 0.54
CA THR A 113 -5.20 2.39 1.86
C THR A 113 -3.94 1.52 1.93
N ALA A 114 -3.60 1.04 3.12
CA ALA A 114 -2.49 0.09 3.31
C ALA A 114 -2.71 -1.21 2.50
N LEU A 115 -3.96 -1.66 2.35
CA LEU A 115 -4.29 -2.86 1.56
C LEU A 115 -3.94 -2.65 0.08
N VAL A 116 -4.26 -1.48 -0.48
CA VAL A 116 -3.93 -1.17 -1.88
C VAL A 116 -2.41 -1.11 -2.09
N TYR A 117 -1.66 -0.48 -1.17
CA TYR A 117 -0.19 -0.49 -1.25
C TYR A 117 0.41 -1.91 -1.18
N GLY A 118 -0.06 -2.75 -0.24
CA GLY A 118 0.37 -4.14 -0.16
C GLY A 118 0.05 -4.94 -1.44
N ALA A 119 -1.05 -4.60 -2.11
CA ALA A 119 -1.44 -5.23 -3.36
C ALA A 119 -0.61 -4.74 -4.57
N ILE A 120 -0.30 -3.45 -4.67
CA ILE A 120 0.60 -2.89 -5.71
C ILE A 120 1.96 -3.57 -5.67
N GLU A 121 2.51 -3.75 -4.46
CA GLU A 121 3.87 -4.25 -4.25
C GLU A 121 3.94 -5.80 -4.12
N GLY A 122 2.79 -6.49 -4.23
CA GLY A 122 2.75 -7.96 -4.27
C GLY A 122 3.01 -8.64 -2.92
N HIS A 123 2.89 -7.91 -1.81
CA HIS A 123 3.22 -8.40 -0.48
C HIS A 123 2.09 -9.25 0.12
N THR A 124 1.93 -10.47 -0.41
CA THR A 124 0.84 -11.41 -0.08
C THR A 124 0.65 -11.62 1.43
N LYS A 125 1.73 -11.71 2.22
CA LYS A 125 1.64 -11.87 3.68
C LYS A 125 1.06 -10.64 4.38
N VAL A 126 1.41 -9.44 3.92
CA VAL A 126 0.84 -8.18 4.41
C VAL A 126 -0.64 -8.10 4.02
N VAL A 127 -0.98 -8.37 2.75
CA VAL A 127 -2.37 -8.37 2.27
C VAL A 127 -3.22 -9.32 3.11
N ARG A 128 -2.74 -10.54 3.35
CA ARG A 128 -3.41 -11.53 4.21
C ARG A 128 -3.63 -11.03 5.63
N LEU A 129 -2.62 -10.38 6.21
CA LEU A 129 -2.72 -9.81 7.55
C LEU A 129 -3.75 -8.67 7.58
N LEU A 130 -3.74 -7.76 6.62
CA LEU A 130 -4.69 -6.65 6.58
C LEU A 130 -6.14 -7.15 6.44
N LEU A 131 -6.39 -8.11 5.55
CA LEU A 131 -7.71 -8.73 5.38
C LEU A 131 -8.17 -9.46 6.64
N SER A 132 -7.29 -10.23 7.30
CA SER A 132 -7.64 -10.92 8.55
C SER A 132 -7.89 -9.98 9.72
N ARG A 133 -7.40 -8.74 9.62
CA ARG A 133 -7.64 -7.64 10.57
C ARG A 133 -8.84 -6.76 10.19
N GLY A 134 -9.59 -7.14 9.15
CA GLY A 134 -10.84 -6.50 8.77
C GLY A 134 -10.71 -5.33 7.81
N ALA A 135 -9.61 -5.24 7.04
CA ALA A 135 -9.51 -4.26 5.96
C ALA A 135 -10.64 -4.47 4.93
N ASP A 136 -11.25 -3.38 4.47
CA ASP A 136 -12.24 -3.42 3.40
C ASP A 136 -11.56 -3.79 2.08
N VAL A 137 -11.82 -5.03 1.62
CA VAL A 137 -11.27 -5.57 0.37
C VAL A 137 -11.69 -4.77 -0.87
N ASN A 138 -12.82 -4.06 -0.79
CA ASN A 138 -13.41 -3.30 -1.88
C ASN A 138 -13.20 -1.78 -1.74
N ALA A 139 -12.35 -1.35 -0.80
CA ALA A 139 -12.00 0.05 -0.62
C ALA A 139 -11.49 0.68 -1.93
N LYS A 140 -12.11 1.81 -2.31
CA LYS A 140 -11.74 2.59 -3.49
C LYS A 140 -10.88 3.79 -3.13
N SER A 141 -9.89 4.07 -3.99
CA SER A 141 -9.16 5.34 -3.99
C SER A 141 -10.00 6.48 -4.56
N ASN A 142 -9.45 7.70 -4.59
CA ASN A 142 -10.13 8.86 -5.18
C ASN A 142 -10.39 8.69 -6.68
N HIS A 143 -9.65 7.79 -7.34
CA HIS A 143 -9.78 7.47 -8.76
C HIS A 143 -10.54 6.16 -9.01
N GLY A 144 -11.10 5.55 -7.95
CA GLY A 144 -11.85 4.29 -8.04
C GLY A 144 -10.98 3.03 -8.02
N MET A 145 -9.66 3.16 -7.92
CA MET A 145 -8.74 2.01 -7.87
C MET A 145 -8.95 1.18 -6.60
N THR A 146 -9.11 -0.13 -6.77
CA THR A 146 -9.18 -1.13 -5.69
C THR A 146 -7.88 -1.92 -5.59
N ALA A 147 -7.72 -2.69 -4.50
CA ALA A 147 -6.60 -3.61 -4.34
C ALA A 147 -6.57 -4.68 -5.45
N LEU A 148 -7.74 -5.13 -5.93
CA LEU A 148 -7.84 -6.12 -7.01
C LEU A 148 -7.30 -5.54 -8.33
N ILE A 149 -7.76 -4.35 -8.72
CA ILE A 149 -7.29 -3.65 -9.92
C ILE A 149 -5.76 -3.45 -9.85
N ALA A 150 -5.26 -2.99 -8.71
CA ALA A 150 -3.84 -2.73 -8.52
C ALA A 150 -2.98 -4.00 -8.58
N GLY A 151 -3.35 -5.06 -7.86
CA GLY A 151 -2.63 -6.34 -7.88
C GLY A 151 -2.64 -6.99 -9.27
N SER A 152 -3.76 -6.89 -10.00
CA SER A 152 -3.88 -7.41 -11.35
C SER A 152 -3.02 -6.65 -12.36
N ALA A 153 -2.98 -5.32 -12.28
CA ALA A 153 -2.10 -4.50 -13.12
C ALA A 153 -0.61 -4.81 -12.92
N LYS A 154 -0.24 -5.27 -11.72
CA LYS A 154 1.15 -5.61 -11.36
C LYS A 154 1.47 -7.10 -11.51
N GLY A 155 0.51 -7.94 -11.91
CA GLY A 155 0.74 -9.35 -12.19
C GLY A 155 0.84 -10.25 -10.97
N HIS A 156 0.46 -9.76 -9.78
CA HIS A 156 0.62 -10.49 -8.51
C HIS A 156 -0.50 -11.51 -8.31
N LYS A 157 -0.42 -12.65 -9.00
CA LYS A 157 -1.45 -13.70 -9.00
C LYS A 157 -1.91 -14.10 -7.60
N GLU A 158 -0.97 -14.35 -6.67
CA GLU A 158 -1.30 -14.79 -5.31
C GLU A 158 -2.04 -13.72 -4.51
N VAL A 159 -1.76 -12.44 -4.76
CA VAL A 159 -2.52 -11.32 -4.18
C VAL A 159 -3.92 -11.26 -4.77
N VAL A 160 -4.04 -11.37 -6.10
CA VAL A 160 -5.33 -11.34 -6.81
C VAL A 160 -6.23 -12.48 -6.32
N GLU A 161 -5.70 -13.71 -6.25
CA GLU A 161 -6.40 -14.87 -5.73
C GLU A 161 -6.88 -14.63 -4.30
N LEU A 162 -5.99 -14.16 -3.42
CA LEU A 162 -6.33 -13.88 -2.04
C LEU A 162 -7.42 -12.81 -1.88
N LEU A 163 -7.39 -11.77 -2.71
CA LEU A 163 -8.40 -10.71 -2.69
C LEU A 163 -9.77 -11.25 -3.13
N LEU A 164 -9.82 -12.04 -4.21
CA LEU A 164 -11.05 -12.68 -4.69
C LEU A 164 -11.62 -13.65 -3.64
N ASP A 165 -10.76 -14.44 -2.99
CA ASP A 165 -11.16 -15.36 -1.93
C ASP A 165 -11.74 -14.64 -0.69
N ASN A 166 -11.42 -13.36 -0.51
CA ASN A 166 -11.97 -12.50 0.54
C ASN A 166 -13.11 -11.59 0.05
N GLY A 167 -13.69 -11.86 -1.12
CA GLY A 167 -14.88 -11.18 -1.60
C GLY A 167 -14.62 -9.86 -2.34
N ALA A 168 -13.44 -9.68 -2.91
CA ALA A 168 -13.22 -8.61 -3.88
C ALA A 168 -14.22 -8.72 -5.05
N HIS A 169 -14.84 -7.60 -5.41
CA HIS A 169 -15.73 -7.54 -6.58
C HIS A 169 -14.90 -7.69 -7.86
N ILE A 170 -15.07 -8.81 -8.56
CA ILE A 170 -14.24 -9.18 -9.71
C ILE A 170 -14.31 -8.16 -10.86
N ASP A 171 -15.50 -7.61 -11.10
CA ASP A 171 -15.76 -6.58 -12.12
C ASP A 171 -15.76 -5.17 -11.53
N ALA A 172 -15.11 -4.96 -10.38
CA ALA A 172 -14.88 -3.61 -9.90
C ALA A 172 -14.11 -2.81 -10.95
N ALA A 173 -14.65 -1.64 -11.26
CA ALA A 173 -14.03 -0.69 -12.16
C ALA A 173 -13.62 0.59 -11.42
N ASP A 174 -12.55 1.21 -11.93
CA ASP A 174 -12.15 2.55 -11.56
C ASP A 174 -13.09 3.61 -12.17
N ASN A 175 -12.82 4.90 -11.95
CA ASN A 175 -13.70 5.98 -12.44
C ASN A 175 -13.77 6.08 -13.98
N GLY A 176 -12.84 5.46 -14.71
CA GLY A 176 -12.83 5.39 -16.18
C GLY A 176 -13.54 4.16 -16.73
N GLY A 177 -13.97 3.23 -15.87
CA GLY A 177 -14.50 1.94 -16.28
C GLY A 177 -13.42 0.86 -16.45
N VAL A 178 -12.18 1.11 -16.01
CA VAL A 178 -11.08 0.15 -16.16
C VAL A 178 -11.18 -0.94 -15.10
N THR A 179 -11.24 -2.20 -15.52
CA THR A 179 -11.33 -3.38 -14.65
C THR A 179 -9.97 -4.05 -14.42
N ALA A 180 -9.91 -4.96 -13.45
CA ALA A 180 -8.75 -5.80 -13.18
C ALA A 180 -8.33 -6.64 -14.41
N LEU A 181 -9.30 -7.16 -15.16
CA LEU A 181 -9.06 -7.97 -16.36
C LEU A 181 -8.43 -7.13 -17.48
N MET A 182 -8.89 -5.89 -17.68
CA MET A 182 -8.33 -4.98 -18.69
C MET A 182 -6.86 -4.66 -18.41
N LEU A 183 -6.50 -4.34 -17.17
CA LEU A 183 -5.10 -4.02 -16.84
C LEU A 183 -4.20 -5.25 -16.88
N ALA A 184 -4.66 -6.41 -16.39
CA ALA A 184 -3.91 -7.65 -16.53
C ALA A 184 -3.67 -8.01 -18.02
N ALA A 185 -4.68 -7.76 -18.86
CA ALA A 185 -4.59 -7.97 -20.29
C ALA A 185 -3.63 -6.98 -20.97
N ALA A 186 -3.70 -5.69 -20.65
CA ALA A 186 -2.83 -4.65 -21.21
C ALA A 186 -1.35 -4.85 -20.84
N GLU A 187 -1.08 -5.29 -19.62
CA GLU A 187 0.28 -5.49 -19.09
C GLU A 187 0.86 -6.89 -19.39
N GLY A 188 0.08 -7.79 -20.01
CA GLY A 188 0.58 -9.10 -20.44
C GLY A 188 0.60 -10.17 -19.35
N HIS A 189 -0.15 -10.01 -18.27
CA HIS A 189 -0.15 -10.92 -17.11
C HIS A 189 -1.07 -12.13 -17.35
N VAL A 190 -0.62 -13.06 -18.19
CA VAL A 190 -1.35 -14.27 -18.60
C VAL A 190 -1.99 -15.02 -17.44
N GLU A 191 -1.24 -15.26 -16.36
CA GLU A 191 -1.71 -16.07 -15.24
C GLU A 191 -2.76 -15.35 -14.38
N VAL A 192 -2.72 -14.02 -14.32
CA VAL A 192 -3.77 -13.21 -13.70
C VAL A 192 -5.01 -13.20 -14.58
N VAL A 193 -4.86 -13.08 -15.90
CA VAL A 193 -5.98 -13.16 -16.85
C VAL A 193 -6.69 -14.51 -16.73
N LYS A 194 -5.96 -15.63 -16.76
CA LYS A 194 -6.54 -16.97 -16.58
C LYS A 194 -7.34 -17.06 -15.28
N LEU A 195 -6.74 -16.63 -14.17
CA LEU A 195 -7.40 -16.62 -12.86
C LEU A 195 -8.69 -15.78 -12.87
N LEU A 196 -8.66 -14.56 -13.42
CA LEU A 196 -9.84 -13.70 -13.48
C LEU A 196 -10.96 -14.32 -14.34
N LEU A 197 -10.61 -14.91 -15.49
CA LEU A 197 -11.58 -15.60 -16.35
C LEU A 197 -12.18 -16.84 -15.66
N GLU A 198 -11.35 -17.66 -15.00
CA GLU A 198 -11.79 -18.82 -14.22
C GLU A 198 -12.76 -18.43 -13.09
N ARG A 199 -12.60 -17.22 -12.54
CA ARG A 199 -13.43 -16.67 -11.47
C ARG A 199 -14.65 -15.89 -12.01
N GLY A 200 -14.85 -15.86 -13.33
CA GLY A 200 -16.04 -15.31 -13.97
C GLY A 200 -16.00 -13.81 -14.24
N ALA A 201 -14.83 -13.22 -14.45
CA ALA A 201 -14.72 -11.81 -14.86
C ALA A 201 -15.44 -11.55 -16.18
N ASP A 202 -16.14 -10.41 -16.29
CA ASP A 202 -16.83 -10.01 -17.51
C ASP A 202 -15.82 -9.62 -18.60
N VAL A 203 -15.70 -10.47 -19.63
CA VAL A 203 -14.81 -10.26 -20.77
C VAL A 203 -15.26 -9.12 -21.68
N ASN A 204 -16.54 -8.75 -21.63
CA ASN A 204 -17.16 -7.74 -22.46
C ASN A 204 -17.31 -6.39 -21.73
N ALA A 205 -16.79 -6.27 -20.50
CA ALA A 205 -16.74 -4.98 -19.83
C ALA A 205 -15.98 -3.98 -20.72
N GLU A 206 -16.49 -2.75 -20.78
CA GLU A 206 -15.92 -1.68 -21.60
C GLU A 206 -15.66 -0.43 -20.75
N THR A 207 -14.57 0.27 -21.03
CA THR A 207 -14.31 1.58 -20.46
C THR A 207 -15.28 2.63 -21.01
N SER A 208 -15.24 3.84 -20.46
CA SER A 208 -15.99 4.98 -20.99
C SER A 208 -15.59 5.36 -22.43
N ALA A 209 -14.43 4.88 -22.91
CA ALA A 209 -13.95 5.05 -24.27
C ALA A 209 -14.29 3.86 -25.19
N GLY A 210 -14.99 2.83 -24.69
CA GLY A 210 -15.30 1.60 -25.42
C GLY A 210 -14.14 0.62 -25.54
N GLU A 211 -13.12 0.75 -24.67
CA GLU A 211 -11.99 -0.19 -24.67
C GLU A 211 -12.33 -1.44 -23.86
N THR A 212 -12.04 -2.61 -24.41
CA THR A 212 -12.23 -3.91 -23.74
C THR A 212 -10.88 -4.57 -23.44
N ALA A 213 -10.88 -5.59 -22.58
CA ALA A 213 -9.67 -6.38 -22.32
C ALA A 213 -9.08 -6.98 -23.62
N LEU A 214 -9.95 -7.38 -24.55
CA LEU A 214 -9.52 -7.92 -25.85
C LEU A 214 -8.91 -6.83 -26.74
N GLY A 215 -9.50 -5.64 -26.75
CA GLY A 215 -8.99 -4.48 -27.51
C GLY A 215 -7.57 -4.13 -27.08
N VAL A 216 -7.34 -3.94 -25.78
CA VAL A 216 -6.02 -3.58 -25.25
C VAL A 216 -4.99 -4.69 -25.43
N ALA A 217 -5.37 -5.97 -25.27
CA ALA A 217 -4.46 -7.10 -25.50
C ALA A 217 -4.00 -7.18 -26.97
N ARG A 218 -4.89 -6.88 -27.93
CA ARG A 218 -4.54 -6.85 -29.36
C ARG A 218 -3.61 -5.70 -29.69
N GLU A 219 -3.90 -4.50 -29.20
CA GLU A 219 -3.06 -3.32 -29.44
C GLU A 219 -1.64 -3.54 -28.91
N LYS A 220 -1.50 -4.17 -27.74
CA LYS A 220 -0.22 -4.46 -27.10
C LYS A 220 0.48 -5.72 -27.64
N GLY A 221 -0.18 -6.52 -28.47
CA GLY A 221 0.39 -7.72 -29.09
C GLY A 221 0.47 -8.95 -28.19
N HIS A 222 -0.34 -9.03 -27.13
CA HIS A 222 -0.32 -10.14 -26.18
C HIS A 222 -1.12 -11.35 -26.70
N GLU A 223 -0.55 -12.07 -27.67
CA GLU A 223 -1.26 -13.13 -28.42
C GLU A 223 -1.89 -14.22 -27.55
N GLU A 224 -1.22 -14.66 -26.49
CA GLU A 224 -1.77 -15.69 -25.59
C GLU A 224 -3.03 -15.18 -24.88
N ILE A 225 -3.02 -13.94 -24.40
CA ILE A 225 -4.16 -13.29 -23.75
C ILE A 225 -5.31 -13.11 -24.75
N VAL A 226 -5.01 -12.71 -25.99
CA VAL A 226 -6.02 -12.63 -27.06
C VAL A 226 -6.70 -13.99 -27.27
N ARG A 227 -5.94 -15.09 -27.28
CA ARG A 227 -6.52 -16.44 -27.42
C ARG A 227 -7.41 -16.81 -26.23
N LEU A 228 -6.97 -16.49 -25.01
CA LEU A 228 -7.75 -16.73 -23.79
C LEU A 228 -9.08 -15.97 -23.80
N LEU A 229 -9.04 -14.67 -24.12
CA LEU A 229 -10.23 -13.82 -24.14
C LEU A 229 -11.23 -14.24 -25.22
N VAL A 230 -10.75 -14.53 -26.44
CA VAL A 230 -11.61 -15.03 -27.54
C VAL A 230 -12.23 -16.39 -27.23
N ALA A 231 -11.53 -17.24 -26.46
CA ALA A 231 -12.09 -18.51 -26.01
C ALA A 231 -13.19 -18.30 -24.97
N ALA A 232 -12.99 -17.35 -24.05
CA ALA A 232 -13.96 -17.02 -23.00
C ALA A 232 -15.22 -16.33 -23.53
N GLU A 233 -15.16 -15.56 -24.62
CA GLU A 233 -16.35 -14.97 -25.28
C GLU A 233 -17.34 -16.01 -25.86
N LYS A 234 -16.88 -17.24 -26.11
CA LYS A 234 -17.66 -18.28 -26.81
C LYS A 234 -18.31 -19.30 -25.87
N GLY A 235 -17.96 -19.28 -24.59
CA GLY A 235 -18.48 -20.18 -23.56
C GLY A 235 -19.68 -19.58 -22.85
#